data_AF-A0A9P9AER0-F1
#
_entry.id   AF-A0A9P9AER0-F1
#
_cell.length_a   1.000
_cell.length_b   1.000
_cell.length_c   1.000
_cell.angle_alpha   90.00
_cell.angle_beta   90.00
_cell.angle_gamma   90.00
#
_symmetry.space_group_name_H-M   'P 1'
#
loop_
_entity.id
_entity.type
_entity.pdbx_description
1 polymer ?
#
loop_
_entity_poly.entity_id
_entity_poly.type
_entity_poly.pdbx_seq_one_letter_code
_entity_poly.pdbx_strand_id
1 'polypeptide(L)'
;MQTPRPDNADPPSLPAEIMLVVDSGYSQTTVMPLYNGRPLHSAVRRLEIGGKLLTNYLARLISLRHFDMRNDTYIVNEMKEQACYVSLDFEGDLEKTWKGTRGEKREAFLTGGGIAKDYVLPDFHTRSRGVVRDYDPAAHTKARKLAAQSADANEDILTLRNERFTVPEVLFNPSDIGSTQPGIADIIMQSLNEIPIGLWPGLLANVVVVGGNACIDGFIQRLEKELVKRVPDDCIVRVACPPDPITSTWMGAASFARQPDFASLCVTKQEYEENGAYWVSQKLGS
;
A
#
# COMPACT_ATOMS: atom_id res chain seq x y z
N MET A 1 -9.49 -2.05 43.09
CA MET A 1 -9.91 -2.89 41.95
C MET A 1 -8.76 -2.86 40.95
N GLN A 2 -7.96 -3.93 40.90
CA GLN A 2 -6.83 -4.05 39.98
C GLN A 2 -7.36 -4.36 38.57
N THR A 3 -6.90 -3.59 37.59
CA THR A 3 -7.06 -3.90 36.15
C THR A 3 -6.33 -5.22 35.84
N PRO A 4 -6.92 -6.13 35.04
CA PRO A 4 -6.22 -7.36 34.66
C PRO A 4 -4.97 -7.00 33.84
N ARG A 5 -3.87 -7.70 34.09
CA ARG A 5 -2.64 -7.62 33.29
C ARG A 5 -2.95 -8.10 31.86
N PRO A 6 -2.25 -7.59 30.82
CA PRO A 6 -2.32 -8.21 29.51
C PRO A 6 -1.69 -9.60 29.62
N ASP A 7 -2.50 -10.63 29.46
CA ASP A 7 -2.01 -12.00 29.35
C ASP A 7 -1.01 -12.06 28.19
N ASN A 8 0.17 -12.63 28.47
CA ASN A 8 1.02 -13.21 27.45
C ASN A 8 0.22 -14.35 26.80
N ALA A 9 -0.66 -14.01 25.85
CA ALA A 9 -1.31 -14.99 25.03
C ALA A 9 -0.25 -15.54 24.08
N ASP A 10 0.04 -16.83 24.23
CA ASP A 10 0.70 -17.61 23.17
C ASP A 10 0.04 -17.26 21.83
N PRO A 11 0.81 -17.14 20.72
CA PRO A 11 0.20 -16.91 19.42
C PRO A 11 -0.86 -17.99 19.18
N PRO A 12 -2.06 -17.61 18.70
CA PRO A 12 -3.17 -18.54 18.55
C PRO A 12 -2.70 -19.79 17.82
N SER A 13 -2.83 -20.94 18.49
CA SER A 13 -2.24 -22.22 18.07
C SER A 13 -2.93 -22.83 16.85
N LEU A 14 -4.04 -22.25 16.41
CA LEU A 14 -4.77 -22.61 15.20
C LEU A 14 -4.96 -21.33 14.37
N PRO A 15 -4.73 -21.39 13.04
CA PRO A 15 -5.06 -20.28 12.15
C PRO A 15 -6.55 -19.95 12.28
N ALA A 16 -6.90 -18.67 12.19
CA ALA A 16 -8.29 -18.25 12.24
C ALA A 16 -9.09 -19.02 11.17
N GLU A 17 -10.20 -19.65 11.59
CA GLU A 17 -11.07 -20.42 10.69
C GLU A 17 -11.65 -19.55 9.57
N ILE A 18 -11.74 -18.24 9.79
CA ILE A 18 -12.27 -17.26 8.84
C ILE A 18 -11.40 -16.02 8.82
N MET A 19 -11.01 -15.57 7.63
CA MET A 19 -10.19 -14.36 7.47
C MET A 19 -10.39 -13.71 6.12
N LEU A 20 -10.15 -12.41 6.04
CA LEU A 20 -10.16 -11.67 4.79
C LEU A 20 -8.72 -11.27 4.42
N VAL A 21 -8.18 -11.84 3.35
CA VAL A 21 -6.85 -11.49 2.85
C VAL A 21 -6.98 -10.38 1.81
N VAL A 22 -6.21 -9.31 2.00
CA VAL A 22 -6.09 -8.20 1.05
C VAL A 22 -4.65 -8.14 0.57
N ASP A 23 -4.38 -8.68 -0.61
CA ASP A 23 -3.06 -8.64 -1.23
C ASP A 23 -2.94 -7.39 -2.11
N SER A 24 -2.26 -6.35 -1.60
CA SER A 24 -1.99 -5.13 -2.36
C SER A 24 -0.56 -5.11 -2.88
N GLY A 25 -0.41 -5.58 -4.11
CA GLY A 25 0.88 -5.81 -4.77
C GLY A 25 1.30 -4.72 -5.75
N TYR A 26 2.28 -5.08 -6.59
CA TYR A 26 2.85 -4.17 -7.59
C TYR A 26 1.86 -3.79 -8.69
N SER A 27 1.17 -4.76 -9.31
CA SER A 27 0.30 -4.45 -10.47
C SER A 27 -1.17 -4.34 -10.11
N GLN A 28 -1.59 -4.93 -8.99
CA GLN A 28 -3.01 -5.10 -8.65
C GLN A 28 -3.19 -5.28 -7.15
N THR A 29 -4.43 -5.14 -6.71
CA THR A 29 -4.88 -5.49 -5.37
C THR A 29 -5.96 -6.58 -5.45
N THR A 30 -5.82 -7.66 -4.68
CA THR A 30 -6.78 -8.78 -4.66
C THR A 30 -7.38 -8.91 -3.27
N VAL A 31 -8.70 -9.03 -3.20
CA VAL A 31 -9.45 -9.31 -1.97
C VAL A 31 -9.92 -10.75 -2.02
N MET A 32 -9.50 -11.53 -1.03
CA MET A 32 -9.75 -12.97 -0.95
C MET A 32 -10.30 -13.33 0.44
N PRO A 33 -11.62 -13.49 0.56
CA PRO A 33 -12.23 -14.06 1.75
C PRO A 33 -11.94 -15.55 1.83
N LEU A 34 -11.45 -16.00 2.99
CA LEU A 34 -11.11 -17.38 3.29
C LEU A 34 -12.03 -17.92 4.40
N TYR A 35 -12.51 -19.14 4.23
CA TYR A 35 -13.28 -19.89 5.22
C TYR A 35 -12.77 -21.33 5.29
N ASN A 36 -12.40 -21.79 6.49
CA ASN A 36 -11.77 -23.07 6.78
C ASN A 36 -10.58 -23.39 5.84
N GLY A 37 -9.73 -22.38 5.62
CA GLY A 37 -8.55 -22.49 4.75
C GLY A 37 -8.85 -22.51 3.25
N ARG A 38 -10.11 -22.37 2.83
CA ARG A 38 -10.51 -22.33 1.41
C ARG A 38 -10.97 -20.94 0.99
N PRO A 39 -10.59 -20.47 -0.21
CA PRO A 39 -11.11 -19.23 -0.75
C PRO A 39 -12.57 -19.35 -1.16
N LEU A 40 -13.38 -18.36 -0.76
CA LEU A 40 -14.74 -18.19 -1.25
C LEU A 40 -14.68 -17.56 -2.65
N HIS A 41 -14.49 -18.40 -3.67
CA HIS A 41 -14.23 -17.97 -5.05
C HIS A 41 -15.25 -16.97 -5.62
N SER A 42 -16.54 -17.09 -5.29
CA SER A 42 -17.59 -16.16 -5.73
C SER A 42 -17.39 -14.72 -5.21
N ALA A 43 -16.77 -14.60 -4.03
CA ALA A 43 -16.53 -13.34 -3.35
C ALA A 43 -15.12 -12.79 -3.60
N VAL A 44 -14.26 -13.49 -4.34
CA VAL A 44 -12.94 -12.95 -4.70
C VAL A 44 -13.13 -11.75 -5.61
N ARG A 45 -12.41 -10.67 -5.31
CA ARG A 45 -12.44 -9.44 -6.10
C ARG A 45 -11.02 -8.99 -6.43
N ARG A 46 -10.85 -8.42 -7.62
CA ARG A 46 -9.56 -7.94 -8.11
C ARG A 46 -9.72 -6.49 -8.56
N LEU A 47 -8.80 -5.66 -8.12
CA LEU A 47 -8.66 -4.27 -8.46
C LEU A 47 -7.35 -4.11 -9.26
N GLU A 48 -7.39 -3.47 -10.42
CA GLU A 48 -6.20 -3.29 -11.26
C GLU A 48 -5.35 -2.07 -10.85
N ILE A 49 -5.50 -1.66 -9.59
CA ILE A 49 -4.74 -0.59 -8.96
C ILE A 49 -3.72 -1.24 -8.02
N GLY A 50 -2.45 -0.93 -8.27
CA GLY A 50 -1.33 -1.35 -7.46
C GLY A 50 -0.17 -0.36 -7.53
N GLY A 51 0.96 -0.72 -6.94
CA GLY A 51 2.14 0.14 -6.83
C GLY A 51 2.69 0.70 -8.15
N LYS A 52 2.55 -0.04 -9.27
CA LYS A 52 2.96 0.39 -10.61
C LYS A 52 2.19 1.63 -11.06
N LEU A 53 0.88 1.67 -10.83
CA LEU A 53 0.06 2.82 -11.18
C LEU A 53 0.50 4.04 -10.36
N LEU A 54 0.75 3.84 -9.05
CA LEU A 54 1.21 4.89 -8.15
C LEU A 54 2.57 5.45 -8.59
N THR A 55 3.53 4.58 -8.91
CA THR A 55 4.85 4.98 -9.40
C THR A 55 4.74 5.76 -10.71
N ASN A 56 3.94 5.29 -11.66
CA ASN A 56 3.72 6.00 -12.93
C ASN A 56 3.02 7.36 -12.73
N TYR A 57 2.06 7.42 -11.81
CA TYR A 57 1.35 8.65 -11.48
C TYR A 57 2.29 9.66 -10.82
N LEU A 58 3.12 9.23 -9.85
CA LEU A 58 4.15 10.06 -9.24
C LEU A 58 5.15 10.58 -10.27
N ALA A 59 5.63 9.72 -11.17
CA ALA A 59 6.53 10.10 -12.26
C ALA A 59 5.91 11.22 -13.12
N ARG A 60 4.62 11.11 -13.45
CA ARG A 60 3.89 12.15 -14.20
C ARG A 60 3.80 13.46 -13.44
N LEU A 61 3.46 13.43 -12.14
CA LEU A 61 3.36 14.63 -11.31
C LEU A 61 4.69 15.36 -11.17
N ILE A 62 5.76 14.61 -10.93
CA ILE A 62 7.13 15.13 -10.85
C ILE A 62 7.54 15.77 -12.18
N SER A 63 7.29 15.07 -13.29
CA SER A 63 7.69 15.52 -14.63
C SER A 63 7.01 16.81 -15.07
N LEU A 64 5.85 17.15 -14.49
CA LEU A 64 5.17 18.41 -14.74
C LEU A 64 5.77 19.59 -13.96
N ARG A 65 6.46 19.34 -12.84
CA ARG A 65 6.96 20.38 -11.93
C ARG A 65 8.48 20.55 -11.96
N HIS A 66 9.20 19.46 -12.19
CA HIS A 66 10.65 19.37 -12.05
C HIS A 66 11.28 18.86 -13.36
N PHE A 67 11.85 17.66 -13.34
CA PHE A 67 12.52 17.00 -14.47
C PHE A 67 11.68 15.84 -14.99
N ASP A 68 11.83 15.52 -16.26
CA ASP A 68 11.19 14.34 -16.85
C ASP A 68 11.77 13.05 -16.24
N MET A 69 10.99 12.41 -15.39
CA MET A 69 11.33 11.17 -14.67
C MET A 69 10.53 9.98 -15.17
N ARG A 70 9.84 10.11 -16.32
CA ARG A 70 8.94 9.06 -16.84
C ARG A 70 9.67 7.77 -17.23
N ASN A 71 10.95 7.86 -17.58
CA ASN A 71 11.78 6.71 -17.92
C ASN A 71 12.50 6.11 -16.71
N ASP A 72 12.67 6.88 -15.64
CA ASP A 72 13.44 6.52 -14.43
C ASP A 72 12.56 5.92 -13.33
N THR A 73 11.72 4.95 -13.70
CA THR A 73 10.71 4.36 -12.81
C THR A 73 11.29 3.73 -11.54
N TYR A 74 12.55 3.27 -11.58
CA TYR A 74 13.25 2.74 -10.41
C TYR A 74 13.45 3.82 -9.32
N ILE A 75 13.99 4.98 -9.72
CA ILE A 75 14.25 6.10 -8.81
C ILE A 75 12.92 6.63 -8.25
N VAL A 76 11.89 6.72 -9.10
CA VAL A 76 10.55 7.14 -8.68
C VAL A 76 9.93 6.14 -7.69
N ASN A 77 10.18 4.83 -7.87
CA ASN A 77 9.71 3.82 -6.93
C ASN A 77 10.41 3.94 -5.57
N GLU A 78 11.74 4.08 -5.54
CA GLU A 78 12.47 4.32 -4.29
C GLU A 78 12.01 5.60 -3.60
N MET A 79 11.78 6.67 -4.37
CA MET A 79 11.26 7.93 -3.86
C MET A 79 9.88 7.78 -3.25
N LYS A 80 8.97 7.04 -3.91
CA LYS A 80 7.65 6.70 -3.37
C LYS A 80 7.78 5.93 -2.06
N GLU A 81 8.58 4.87 -2.02
CA GLU A 81 8.73 4.02 -0.83
C GLU A 81 9.34 4.77 0.37
N GLN A 82 10.25 5.72 0.13
CA GLN A 82 10.88 6.48 1.22
C GLN A 82 10.09 7.72 1.66
N ALA A 83 9.34 8.36 0.75
CA ALA A 83 8.73 9.66 1.03
C ALA A 83 7.19 9.62 1.14
N CYS A 84 6.50 8.73 0.43
CA CYS A 84 5.04 8.73 0.41
C CYS A 84 4.44 8.08 1.65
N TYR A 85 3.24 8.51 2.01
CA TYR A 85 2.46 7.99 3.13
C TYR A 85 0.96 8.17 2.85
N VAL A 86 0.11 7.41 3.50
CA VAL A 86 -1.34 7.56 3.46
C VAL A 86 -1.77 8.52 4.57
N SER A 87 -2.47 9.59 4.21
CA SER A 87 -3.00 10.54 5.20
C SER A 87 -4.27 10.01 5.88
N LEU A 88 -4.40 10.27 7.18
CA LEU A 88 -5.62 10.01 7.97
C LEU A 88 -6.59 11.21 7.96
N ASP A 89 -6.10 12.38 7.58
CA ASP A 89 -6.82 13.65 7.47
C ASP A 89 -6.38 14.37 6.18
N PHE A 90 -6.93 13.88 5.06
CA PHE A 90 -6.56 14.33 3.72
C PHE A 90 -6.83 15.82 3.51
N GLU A 91 -7.97 16.33 3.99
CA GLU A 91 -8.34 17.73 3.84
C GLU A 91 -7.41 18.66 4.62
N GLY A 92 -7.09 18.31 5.87
CA GLY A 92 -6.15 19.08 6.69
C GLY A 92 -4.74 19.11 6.12
N ASP A 93 -4.26 17.98 5.59
CA ASP A 93 -2.94 17.92 4.94
C ASP A 93 -2.93 18.69 3.61
N LEU A 94 -4.03 18.66 2.86
CA LEU A 94 -4.19 19.48 1.66
C LEU A 94 -4.14 20.97 1.99
N GLU A 95 -4.80 21.40 3.06
CA GLU A 95 -4.77 22.80 3.49
C GLU A 95 -3.35 23.27 3.85
N LYS A 96 -2.57 22.45 4.56
CA LYS A 96 -1.17 22.77 4.91
C LYS A 96 -0.28 22.92 3.67
N THR A 97 -0.57 22.18 2.61
CA THR A 97 0.16 22.28 1.33
C THR A 97 -0.35 23.37 0.40
N TRP A 98 -1.42 24.08 0.77
CA TRP A 98 -1.97 25.16 -0.04
C TRP A 98 -1.07 26.40 0.02
N LYS A 99 -0.66 26.88 -1.15
CA LYS A 99 0.24 28.03 -1.29
C LYS A 99 -0.38 29.36 -0.83
N GLY A 100 -1.71 29.46 -0.80
CA GLY A 100 -2.43 30.71 -0.59
C GLY A 100 -2.73 31.46 -1.90
N THR A 101 -3.46 32.58 -1.77
CA THR A 101 -3.86 33.44 -2.88
C THR A 101 -2.67 34.24 -3.42
N ARG A 102 -2.78 34.73 -4.66
CA ARG A 102 -1.71 35.42 -5.39
C ARG A 102 -1.23 36.67 -4.63
N GLY A 103 -0.09 36.56 -3.95
CA GLY A 103 0.59 37.66 -3.25
C GLY A 103 1.04 37.31 -1.83
N GLU A 104 0.30 36.45 -1.14
CA GLU A 104 0.56 36.03 0.24
C GLU A 104 0.78 34.53 0.31
N LYS A 105 2.04 34.12 0.44
CA LYS A 105 2.35 32.72 0.70
C LYS A 105 2.07 32.41 2.15
N ARG A 106 1.26 31.39 2.41
CA ARG A 106 1.00 30.92 3.78
C ARG A 106 2.29 30.40 4.42
N GLU A 107 2.44 30.65 5.72
CA GLU A 107 3.60 30.22 6.51
C GLU A 107 3.77 28.69 6.48
N ALA A 108 2.67 27.93 6.59
CA ALA A 108 2.67 26.47 6.48
C ALA A 108 3.27 25.98 5.14
N PHE A 109 2.99 26.67 4.04
CA PHE A 109 3.57 26.34 2.74
C PHE A 109 5.07 26.66 2.68
N LEU A 110 5.49 27.78 3.27
CA LEU A 110 6.88 28.25 3.27
C LEU A 110 7.79 27.38 4.15
N THR A 111 7.28 26.93 5.30
CA THR A 111 8.00 26.05 6.23
C THR A 111 7.92 24.58 5.81
N GLY A 112 7.07 24.26 4.82
CA GLY A 112 6.80 22.89 4.38
C GLY A 112 5.75 22.17 5.22
N GLY A 113 5.30 22.75 6.33
CA GLY A 113 4.16 22.24 7.12
C GLY A 113 4.36 20.83 7.68
N GLY A 114 5.62 20.38 7.83
CA GLY A 114 5.97 18.99 8.18
C GLY A 114 5.70 17.96 7.06
N ILE A 115 5.13 18.40 5.94
CA ILE A 115 4.77 17.56 4.79
C ILE A 115 5.82 17.65 3.70
N ALA A 116 6.40 18.81 3.43
CA ALA A 116 7.42 18.90 2.39
C ALA A 116 8.67 18.10 2.80
N LYS A 117 9.25 17.38 1.83
CA LYS A 117 10.54 16.70 1.97
C LYS A 117 11.37 16.94 0.71
N ASP A 118 12.68 17.00 0.87
CA ASP A 118 13.62 17.13 -0.22
C ASP A 118 14.25 15.76 -0.52
N TYR A 119 14.13 15.28 -1.76
CA TYR A 119 14.76 14.05 -2.24
C TYR A 119 16.02 14.40 -3.03
N VAL A 120 17.17 13.92 -2.56
CA VAL A 120 18.44 14.07 -3.27
C VAL A 120 18.56 12.92 -4.25
N LEU A 121 18.69 13.23 -5.54
CA LEU A 121 18.85 12.22 -6.59
C LEU A 121 20.22 11.52 -6.46
N PRO A 122 20.31 10.23 -6.85
CA PRO A 122 21.58 9.53 -6.92
C PRO A 122 22.48 10.17 -7.99
N ASP A 123 23.74 10.41 -7.64
CA ASP A 123 24.75 10.97 -8.56
C ASP A 123 25.56 9.87 -9.27
N PHE A 124 25.38 8.60 -8.89
CA PHE A 124 26.09 7.40 -9.35
C PHE A 124 27.62 7.45 -9.26
N HIS A 125 28.18 8.49 -8.63
CA HIS A 125 29.61 8.63 -8.35
C HIS A 125 29.89 8.38 -6.87
N THR A 126 29.06 8.96 -6.00
CA THR A 126 29.17 8.81 -4.55
C THR A 126 28.00 8.02 -3.96
N ARG A 127 26.83 8.08 -4.60
CA ARG A 127 25.59 7.44 -4.12
C ARG A 127 24.87 6.74 -5.27
N SER A 128 24.61 5.45 -5.07
CA SER A 128 23.78 4.65 -5.97
C SER A 128 22.28 4.77 -5.69
N ARG A 129 21.90 5.32 -4.53
CA ARG A 129 20.51 5.52 -4.11
C ARG A 129 20.27 6.97 -3.70
N GLY A 130 19.04 7.44 -3.95
CA GLY A 130 18.62 8.75 -3.45
C GLY A 130 18.31 8.72 -1.95
N VAL A 131 18.27 9.91 -1.35
CA VAL A 131 18.07 10.09 0.09
C VAL A 131 17.02 11.16 0.34
N VAL A 132 16.03 10.84 1.17
CA VAL A 132 15.04 11.81 1.68
C VAL A 132 15.64 12.62 2.83
N ARG A 133 15.44 13.95 2.78
CA ARG A 133 15.82 14.91 3.82
C ARG A 133 14.61 15.75 4.21
N ASP A 134 14.67 16.33 5.41
CA ASP A 134 13.73 17.37 5.81
C ASP A 134 13.80 18.55 4.85
N TYR A 135 12.64 19.15 4.56
CA TYR A 135 12.56 20.30 3.68
C TYR A 135 13.26 21.50 4.33
N ASP A 136 14.24 22.07 3.61
CA ASP A 136 14.93 23.29 4.02
C ASP A 136 14.45 24.47 3.18
N PRO A 137 13.65 25.41 3.73
CA PRO A 137 13.21 26.61 3.01
C PRO A 137 14.37 27.45 2.46
N ALA A 138 15.53 27.46 3.14
CA ALA A 138 16.69 28.26 2.75
C ALA A 138 17.41 27.69 1.53
N ALA A 139 17.36 26.37 1.32
CA ALA A 139 17.93 25.69 0.16
C ALA A 139 17.26 26.12 -1.17
N HIS A 140 16.00 26.56 -1.12
CA HIS A 140 15.21 26.93 -2.29
C HIS A 140 15.19 28.42 -2.61
N THR A 141 15.98 29.22 -1.90
CA THR A 141 16.09 30.67 -2.14
C THR A 141 16.88 30.97 -3.41
N LYS A 142 16.45 31.97 -4.20
CA LYS A 142 17.14 32.39 -5.45
C LYS A 142 18.65 32.62 -5.28
N ALA A 143 19.08 33.07 -4.10
CA ALA A 143 20.48 33.32 -3.77
C ALA A 143 21.35 32.04 -3.77
N ARG A 144 20.82 30.90 -3.28
CA ARG A 144 21.57 29.64 -3.26
C ARG A 144 21.52 28.88 -4.58
N LYS A 145 20.44 29.04 -5.38
CA LYS A 145 20.40 28.55 -6.77
C LYS A 145 21.49 29.19 -7.64
N LEU A 146 21.85 30.45 -7.40
CA LEU A 146 23.00 31.09 -8.06
C LEU A 146 24.34 30.62 -7.48
N ALA A 147 24.45 30.42 -6.16
CA ALA A 147 25.70 29.97 -5.51
C ALA A 147 26.04 28.48 -5.74
N ALA A 148 25.03 27.63 -6.00
CA ALA A 148 25.22 26.22 -6.30
C ALA A 148 25.78 25.98 -7.72
N GLN A 149 25.67 26.97 -8.62
CA GLN A 149 26.30 26.92 -9.95
C GLN A 149 27.83 27.08 -9.91
N SER A 150 28.40 27.47 -8.75
CA SER A 150 29.84 27.71 -8.57
C SER A 150 30.59 26.64 -7.76
N ALA A 151 29.93 25.60 -7.27
CA ALA A 151 30.55 24.57 -6.43
C ALA A 151 30.47 23.18 -7.09
N ASP A 152 31.60 22.47 -7.08
CA ASP A 152 31.92 21.20 -7.78
C ASP A 152 31.20 19.94 -7.23
N ALA A 153 30.04 20.12 -6.59
CA ALA A 153 29.17 19.04 -6.10
C ALA A 153 27.72 19.55 -6.06
N ASN A 154 27.14 19.76 -7.23
CA ASN A 154 25.75 20.19 -7.38
C ASN A 154 24.84 18.97 -7.13
N GLU A 155 24.38 18.79 -5.88
CA GLU A 155 23.36 17.77 -5.57
C GLU A 155 22.04 18.16 -6.27
N ASP A 156 21.50 17.26 -7.11
CA ASP A 156 20.19 17.48 -7.70
C ASP A 156 19.09 17.14 -6.68
N ILE A 157 18.35 18.16 -6.26
CA ILE A 157 17.33 18.07 -5.22
C ILE A 157 15.93 18.27 -5.80
N LEU A 158 15.02 17.38 -5.44
CA LEU A 158 13.61 17.40 -5.82
C LEU A 158 12.74 17.54 -4.58
N THR A 159 11.96 18.63 -4.49
CA THR A 159 11.01 18.81 -3.38
C THR A 159 9.69 18.11 -3.67
N LEU A 160 9.31 17.21 -2.79
CA LEU A 160 8.00 16.55 -2.75
C LEU A 160 7.12 17.26 -1.72
N ARG A 161 5.86 17.53 -2.08
CA ARG A 161 4.89 18.18 -1.19
C ARG A 161 3.64 17.33 -1.09
N ASN A 162 2.55 17.76 -1.73
CA ASN A 162 1.28 17.08 -1.66
C ASN A 162 1.31 15.72 -2.36
N GLU A 163 2.22 15.53 -3.32
CA GLU A 163 2.44 14.25 -4.00
C GLU A 163 2.71 13.09 -3.04
N ARG A 164 3.27 13.38 -1.86
CA ARG A 164 3.58 12.37 -0.84
C ARG A 164 2.33 11.62 -0.35
N PHE A 165 1.18 12.31 -0.25
CA PHE A 165 -0.07 11.70 0.22
C PHE A 165 -1.16 11.63 -0.86
N THR A 166 -1.14 12.50 -1.87
CA THR A 166 -2.11 12.44 -2.98
C THR A 166 -1.85 11.25 -3.90
N VAL A 167 -0.61 10.76 -4.01
CA VAL A 167 -0.32 9.57 -4.82
C VAL A 167 -0.89 8.31 -4.16
N PRO A 168 -0.57 7.97 -2.89
CA PRO A 168 -1.19 6.82 -2.22
C PRO A 168 -2.72 6.91 -2.09
N GLU A 169 -3.30 8.12 -2.04
CA GLU A 169 -4.76 8.31 -1.98
C GLU A 169 -5.48 7.66 -3.16
N VAL A 170 -4.83 7.48 -4.31
CA VAL A 170 -5.38 6.79 -5.48
C VAL A 170 -5.80 5.34 -5.18
N LEU A 171 -5.24 4.69 -4.15
CA LEU A 171 -5.70 3.37 -3.69
C LEU A 171 -7.09 3.42 -3.06
N PHE A 172 -7.45 4.55 -2.44
CA PHE A 172 -8.72 4.77 -1.75
C PHE A 172 -9.74 5.52 -2.61
N ASN A 173 -9.28 6.50 -3.40
CA ASN A 173 -10.11 7.34 -4.27
C ASN A 173 -9.54 7.38 -5.71
N PRO A 174 -9.72 6.32 -6.51
CA PRO A 174 -9.20 6.27 -7.89
C PRO A 174 -9.80 7.30 -8.84
N SER A 175 -10.99 7.82 -8.52
CA SER A 175 -11.69 8.84 -9.31
C SER A 175 -10.88 10.12 -9.50
N ASP A 176 -9.96 10.42 -8.58
CA ASP A 176 -9.13 11.64 -8.60
C ASP A 176 -8.19 11.68 -9.82
N ILE A 177 -7.87 10.51 -10.39
CA ILE A 177 -7.10 10.39 -11.62
C ILE A 177 -7.95 10.02 -12.85
N GLY A 178 -9.28 10.06 -12.71
CA GLY A 178 -10.23 9.69 -13.75
C GLY A 178 -10.40 8.19 -13.94
N SER A 179 -9.99 7.35 -12.97
CA SER A 179 -10.28 5.92 -13.01
C SER A 179 -11.74 5.67 -12.66
N THR A 180 -12.37 4.74 -13.37
CA THR A 180 -13.74 4.26 -13.07
C THR A 180 -13.77 3.10 -12.08
N GLN A 181 -12.60 2.59 -11.68
CA GLN A 181 -12.49 1.48 -10.73
C GLN A 181 -12.79 1.95 -9.30
N PRO A 182 -13.37 1.08 -8.45
CA PRO A 182 -13.62 1.39 -7.05
C PRO A 182 -12.33 1.49 -6.24
N GLY A 183 -12.37 2.19 -5.10
CA GLY A 183 -11.28 2.18 -4.14
C GLY A 183 -11.15 0.85 -3.39
N ILE A 184 -10.05 0.67 -2.65
CA ILE A 184 -9.78 -0.57 -1.90
C ILE A 184 -10.85 -0.88 -0.83
N ALA A 185 -11.43 0.12 -0.19
CA ALA A 185 -12.49 -0.09 0.78
C ALA A 185 -13.79 -0.55 0.10
N ASP A 186 -14.11 0.01 -1.07
CA ASP A 186 -15.33 -0.31 -1.80
C ASP A 186 -15.25 -1.70 -2.46
N ILE A 187 -14.07 -2.11 -2.97
CA ILE A 187 -13.86 -3.45 -3.51
C ILE A 187 -13.96 -4.52 -2.41
N ILE A 188 -13.56 -4.20 -1.17
CA ILE A 188 -13.79 -5.07 0.00
C ILE A 188 -15.29 -5.19 0.28
N MET A 189 -16.04 -4.09 0.28
CA MET A 189 -17.50 -4.15 0.46
C MET A 189 -18.19 -4.95 -0.65
N GLN A 190 -17.75 -4.81 -1.89
CA GLN A 190 -18.24 -5.63 -3.01
C GLN A 190 -17.96 -7.12 -2.81
N SER A 191 -16.82 -7.48 -2.20
CA SER A 191 -16.51 -8.86 -1.82
C SER A 191 -17.43 -9.35 -0.71
N LEU A 192 -17.61 -8.57 0.36
CA LEU A 192 -18.46 -8.92 1.49
C LEU A 192 -19.94 -9.08 1.11
N ASN A 193 -20.44 -8.28 0.17
CA ASN A 193 -21.83 -8.36 -0.29
C ASN A 193 -22.19 -9.68 -1.00
N GLU A 194 -21.21 -10.44 -1.48
CA GLU A 194 -21.43 -11.80 -2.00
C GLU A 194 -21.51 -12.87 -0.92
N ILE A 195 -21.18 -12.50 0.32
CA ILE A 195 -21.05 -13.41 1.45
C ILE A 195 -22.25 -13.22 2.38
N PRO A 196 -22.86 -14.29 2.91
CA PRO A 196 -23.89 -14.18 3.93
C PRO A 196 -23.44 -13.30 5.11
N ILE A 197 -24.31 -12.36 5.52
CA ILE A 197 -24.00 -11.36 6.55
C ILE A 197 -23.53 -11.96 7.88
N GLY A 198 -23.96 -13.18 8.22
CA GLY A 198 -23.53 -13.88 9.43
C GLY A 198 -22.03 -14.21 9.48
N LEU A 199 -21.33 -14.20 8.34
CA LEU A 199 -19.88 -14.42 8.27
C LEU A 199 -19.07 -13.11 8.34
N TRP A 200 -19.72 -11.95 8.21
CA TRP A 200 -19.04 -10.65 8.17
C TRP A 200 -18.24 -10.35 9.44
N PRO A 201 -18.77 -10.56 10.67
CA PRO A 201 -18.02 -10.25 11.88
C PRO A 201 -16.71 -11.03 11.97
N GLY A 202 -16.72 -12.30 11.53
CA GLY A 202 -15.53 -13.15 11.52
C GLY A 202 -14.48 -12.69 10.49
N LEU A 203 -14.91 -12.30 9.29
CA LEU A 203 -14.02 -11.79 8.24
C LEU A 203 -13.43 -10.42 8.63
N LEU A 204 -14.28 -9.51 9.13
CA LEU A 204 -13.90 -8.14 9.48
C LEU A 204 -13.01 -8.08 10.73
N ALA A 205 -13.20 -9.00 11.69
CA ALA A 205 -12.32 -9.11 12.84
C ALA A 205 -10.93 -9.70 12.50
N ASN A 206 -10.77 -10.26 11.29
CA ASN A 206 -9.55 -10.93 10.84
C ASN A 206 -9.16 -10.48 9.43
N VAL A 207 -9.03 -9.17 9.20
CA VAL A 207 -8.51 -8.65 7.94
C VAL A 207 -6.98 -8.65 7.98
N VAL A 208 -6.35 -9.33 7.02
CA VAL A 208 -4.89 -9.37 6.89
C VAL A 208 -4.49 -8.77 5.56
N VAL A 209 -3.66 -7.73 5.62
CA VAL A 209 -3.11 -7.07 4.43
C VAL A 209 -1.70 -7.59 4.17
N VAL A 210 -1.44 -8.00 2.94
CA VAL A 210 -0.11 -8.42 2.47
C VAL A 210 0.26 -7.67 1.18
N GLY A 211 1.52 -7.81 0.76
CA GLY A 211 2.05 -7.17 -0.44
C GLY A 211 2.78 -5.85 -0.17
N GLY A 212 3.42 -5.32 -1.21
CA GLY A 212 4.32 -4.16 -1.08
C GLY A 212 3.63 -2.85 -0.69
N ASN A 213 2.36 -2.64 -1.07
CA ASN A 213 1.67 -1.39 -0.70
C ASN A 213 1.25 -1.39 0.78
N ALA A 214 1.25 -2.54 1.46
CA ALA A 214 1.01 -2.62 2.90
C ALA A 214 2.12 -1.94 3.72
N CYS A 215 3.30 -1.75 3.12
CA CYS A 215 4.42 -1.04 3.73
C CYS A 215 4.28 0.50 3.71
N ILE A 216 3.26 1.05 3.05
CA ILE A 216 3.05 2.49 3.03
C ILE A 216 2.57 2.95 4.41
N ASP A 217 3.27 3.92 5.00
CA ASP A 217 2.91 4.46 6.31
C ASP A 217 1.46 4.95 6.35
N GLY A 218 0.70 4.57 7.37
CA GLY A 218 -0.71 4.96 7.53
C GLY A 218 -1.71 4.12 6.74
N PHE A 219 -1.27 3.20 5.87
CA PHE A 219 -2.15 2.40 5.02
C PHE A 219 -3.14 1.56 5.82
N ILE A 220 -2.66 0.84 6.83
CA ILE A 220 -3.46 -0.04 7.69
C ILE A 220 -4.50 0.75 8.47
N GLN A 221 -4.06 1.83 9.13
CA GLN A 221 -4.93 2.69 9.94
C GLN A 221 -6.00 3.38 9.08
N ARG A 222 -5.64 3.83 7.87
CA ARG A 222 -6.60 4.42 6.94
C ARG A 222 -7.61 3.37 6.48
N LEU A 223 -7.16 2.18 6.09
CA LEU A 223 -8.05 1.11 5.64
C LEU A 223 -9.05 0.72 6.74
N GLU A 224 -8.59 0.54 7.97
CA GLU A 224 -9.45 0.25 9.12
C GLU A 224 -10.50 1.36 9.31
N LYS A 225 -10.07 2.63 9.31
CA LYS A 225 -10.97 3.80 9.43
C LYS A 225 -12.00 3.86 8.29
N GLU A 226 -11.64 3.49 7.07
CA GLU A 226 -12.56 3.47 5.93
C GLU A 226 -13.56 2.30 6.00
N LEU A 227 -13.13 1.14 6.48
CA LEU A 227 -14.00 -0.03 6.63
C LEU A 227 -15.01 0.16 7.76
N VAL A 228 -14.58 0.67 8.93
CA VAL A 228 -15.47 0.96 10.07
C VAL A 228 -16.64 1.87 9.66
N LYS A 229 -16.41 2.84 8.76
CA LYS A 229 -17.47 3.73 8.26
C LYS A 229 -18.50 3.06 7.35
N ARG A 230 -18.16 1.91 6.76
CA ARG A 230 -18.96 1.24 5.71
C ARG A 230 -19.69 0.00 6.21
N VAL A 231 -19.23 -0.58 7.32
CA VAL A 231 -19.82 -1.80 7.90
C VAL A 231 -20.78 -1.44 9.04
N PRO A 232 -21.74 -2.32 9.37
CA PRO A 232 -22.60 -2.15 10.54
C PRO A 232 -21.81 -2.01 11.85
N ASP A 233 -22.34 -1.23 12.80
CA ASP A 233 -21.68 -0.89 14.08
C ASP A 233 -21.43 -2.10 15.00
N ASP A 234 -22.13 -3.22 14.79
CA ASP A 234 -21.94 -4.47 15.52
C ASP A 234 -20.70 -5.25 15.07
N CYS A 235 -20.13 -4.91 13.90
CA CYS A 235 -18.95 -5.54 13.36
C CYS A 235 -17.67 -4.90 13.91
N ILE A 236 -16.88 -5.69 14.63
CA ILE A 236 -15.53 -5.27 15.04
C ILE A 236 -14.59 -5.43 13.84
N VAL A 237 -14.06 -4.32 13.33
CA VAL A 237 -13.05 -4.33 12.26
C VAL A 237 -11.67 -4.35 12.89
N ARG A 238 -10.81 -5.28 12.44
CA ARG A 238 -9.38 -5.30 12.77
C ARG A 238 -8.59 -5.57 11.52
N VAL A 239 -7.71 -4.63 11.18
CA VAL A 239 -6.81 -4.76 10.04
C VAL A 239 -5.40 -4.98 10.57
N ALA A 240 -4.83 -6.14 10.25
CA ALA A 240 -3.48 -6.51 10.63
C ALA A 240 -2.56 -6.59 9.40
N CYS A 241 -1.30 -6.26 9.61
CA CYS A 241 -0.22 -6.45 8.66
C CYS A 241 0.82 -7.36 9.32
N PRO A 242 1.28 -8.44 8.66
CA PRO A 242 2.37 -9.24 9.20
C PRO A 242 3.67 -8.41 9.25
N PRO A 243 4.67 -8.80 10.08
CA PRO A 243 5.92 -8.06 10.21
C PRO A 243 6.69 -7.86 8.89
N ASP A 244 6.62 -8.85 8.00
CA ASP A 244 7.17 -8.76 6.64
C ASP A 244 6.07 -9.07 5.61
N PRO A 245 5.28 -8.07 5.18
CA PRO A 245 4.18 -8.28 4.23
C PRO A 245 4.66 -8.59 2.81
N ILE A 246 5.94 -8.37 2.50
CA ILE A 246 6.51 -8.65 1.19
C ILE A 246 6.78 -10.14 1.05
N THR A 247 7.39 -10.76 2.07
CA THR A 247 7.75 -12.18 2.02
C THR A 247 6.75 -13.11 2.69
N SER A 248 5.75 -12.59 3.42
CA SER A 248 4.75 -13.39 4.15
C SER A 248 4.08 -14.45 3.28
N THR A 249 3.70 -14.13 2.04
CA THR A 249 3.07 -15.09 1.13
C THR A 249 4.02 -16.24 0.79
N TRP A 250 5.29 -15.94 0.55
CA TRP A 250 6.32 -16.95 0.28
C TRP A 250 6.62 -17.80 1.51
N MET A 251 6.72 -17.18 2.68
CA MET A 251 6.91 -17.89 3.95
C MET A 251 5.75 -18.84 4.25
N GLY A 252 4.51 -18.40 4.00
CA GLY A 252 3.31 -19.22 4.12
C GLY A 252 3.36 -20.43 3.17
N ALA A 253 3.70 -20.21 1.90
CA ALA A 253 3.85 -21.29 0.93
C ALA A 253 4.97 -22.28 1.30
N ALA A 254 6.11 -21.78 1.79
CA ALA A 254 7.22 -22.61 2.25
C ALA A 254 6.87 -23.43 3.49
N SER A 255 6.07 -22.87 4.40
CA SER A 255 5.53 -23.58 5.56
C SER A 255 4.53 -24.66 5.14
N PHE A 256 3.61 -24.32 4.23
CA PHE A 256 2.63 -25.24 3.66
C PHE A 256 3.29 -26.43 2.95
N ALA A 257 4.35 -26.18 2.17
CA ALA A 257 5.11 -27.22 1.49
C ALA A 257 5.83 -28.22 2.43
N ARG A 258 6.02 -27.86 3.71
CA ARG A 258 6.64 -28.73 4.72
C ARG A 258 5.63 -29.61 5.45
N GLN A 259 4.32 -29.43 5.22
CA GLN A 259 3.32 -30.24 5.90
C GLN A 259 3.38 -31.71 5.44
N PRO A 260 3.14 -32.68 6.34
CA PRO A 260 3.21 -34.11 6.00
C PRO A 260 2.28 -34.49 4.83
N ASP A 261 1.12 -33.86 4.76
CA ASP A 261 0.09 -34.16 3.76
C ASP A 261 0.30 -33.42 2.43
N PHE A 262 1.33 -32.58 2.31
CA PHE A 262 1.57 -31.76 1.11
C PHE A 262 1.67 -32.61 -0.17
N ALA A 263 2.32 -33.77 -0.09
CA ALA A 263 2.46 -34.68 -1.22
C ALA A 263 1.10 -35.17 -1.77
N SER A 264 0.09 -35.31 -0.91
CA SER A 264 -1.26 -35.71 -1.34
C SER A 264 -1.99 -34.62 -2.12
N LEU A 265 -1.64 -33.35 -1.88
CA LEU A 265 -2.22 -32.17 -2.51
C LEU A 265 -1.53 -31.83 -3.85
N CYS A 266 -0.33 -32.37 -4.11
CA CYS A 266 0.40 -32.15 -5.36
C CYS A 266 -0.22 -32.92 -6.55
N VAL A 267 -0.19 -32.32 -7.73
CA VAL A 267 -0.47 -33.02 -9.00
C VAL A 267 0.87 -33.48 -9.59
N THR A 268 1.00 -34.78 -9.88
CA THR A 268 2.22 -35.30 -10.51
C THR A 268 2.21 -35.05 -12.02
N LYS A 269 3.39 -35.09 -12.65
CA LYS A 269 3.50 -34.98 -14.12
C LYS A 269 2.68 -36.06 -14.83
N GLN A 270 2.73 -37.30 -14.33
CA GLN A 270 1.99 -38.41 -14.92
C GLN A 270 0.47 -38.19 -14.83
N GLU A 271 -0.04 -37.78 -13.66
CA GLU A 271 -1.46 -37.47 -13.47
C GLU A 271 -1.95 -36.38 -14.45
N TYR A 272 -1.11 -35.37 -14.70
CA TYR A 272 -1.41 -34.31 -15.64
C TYR A 272 -1.37 -34.77 -17.10
N GLU A 273 -0.42 -35.61 -17.49
CA GLU A 273 -0.33 -36.13 -18.87
C GLU A 273 -1.53 -37.04 -19.21
N GLU A 274 -2.05 -37.77 -18.24
CA GLU A 274 -3.21 -38.66 -18.41
C GLU A 274 -4.55 -37.92 -18.42
N ASN A 275 -4.75 -36.97 -17.49
CA ASN A 275 -6.06 -36.34 -17.25
C ASN A 275 -6.15 -34.87 -17.71
N GLY A 276 -5.02 -34.29 -18.10
CA GLY A 276 -4.92 -32.90 -18.55
C GLY A 276 -5.23 -31.85 -17.48
N ALA A 277 -5.53 -30.64 -17.93
CA ALA A 277 -5.76 -29.47 -17.07
C ALA A 277 -6.99 -29.59 -16.16
N TYR A 278 -7.99 -30.40 -16.55
CA TYR A 278 -9.20 -30.62 -15.74
C TYR A 278 -8.88 -31.20 -14.36
N TRP A 279 -7.92 -32.12 -14.29
CA TRP A 279 -7.49 -32.74 -13.03
C TRP A 279 -6.91 -31.73 -12.04
N VAL A 280 -6.14 -30.77 -12.56
CA VAL A 280 -5.57 -29.68 -11.74
C VAL A 280 -6.69 -28.82 -11.16
N SER A 281 -7.66 -28.43 -11.98
CA SER A 281 -8.79 -27.62 -11.53
C SER A 281 -9.67 -28.34 -10.50
N GLN A 282 -9.86 -29.66 -10.63
CA GLN A 282 -10.59 -30.43 -9.62
C GLN A 282 -9.81 -30.54 -8.31
N LYS A 283 -8.51 -30.86 -8.38
CA LYS A 283 -7.68 -31.12 -7.19
C LYS A 283 -7.31 -29.84 -6.43
N LEU A 284 -7.10 -28.73 -7.14
CA LEU A 284 -6.65 -27.45 -6.55
C LEU A 284 -7.72 -26.34 -6.53
N GLY A 285 -8.84 -26.51 -7.24
CA GLY A 285 -9.90 -25.51 -7.34
C GLY A 285 -11.14 -25.79 -6.48
N SER A 286 -11.04 -26.71 -5.51
CA SER A 286 -12.14 -27.09 -4.60
C SER A 286 -11.91 -26.68 -3.14
#